data_AF-A0A6L3VXB5-F1
#
_entry.id   AF-A0A6L3VXB5-F1
#
_cell.length_a   1.000
_cell.length_b   1.000
_cell.length_c   1.000
_cell.angle_alpha   90.00
_cell.angle_beta   90.00
_cell.angle_gamma   90.00
#
_symmetry.space_group_name_H-M   'P 1'
#
loop_
_entity.id
_entity.type
_entity.pdbx_description
1 polymer ?
#
loop_
_entity_poly.entity_id
_entity_poly.type
_entity_poly.pdbx_seq_one_letter_code
_entity_poly.pdbx_strand_id
1 'polypeptide(L)'
;MSSGADHGAPEAPSLAALKAAFADAPRPDTRPLSEAEKTALRDRLNSARPGQTVKLTHREHTARTEMGIIRTREDVVSLYELVQGEYRQPQASPVSAEFGAGILAAIEWATGVEAIGPITGEAAEQFPPSGAQLYHEQVAALDVAERRRQHARGQNFAVGVEHTLMWLTARTTERPWG
;
A
#
# COMPACT_ATOMS: atom_id res chain seq x y z
N MET A 1 18.10 -51.76 26.86
CA MET A 1 17.22 -50.89 27.67
C MET A 1 17.31 -49.49 27.08
N SER A 2 16.31 -49.06 26.30
CA SER A 2 16.25 -47.70 25.74
C SER A 2 15.24 -46.88 26.53
N SER A 3 15.71 -45.78 27.12
CA SER A 3 14.90 -44.75 27.77
C SER A 3 14.47 -43.74 26.71
N GLY A 4 13.18 -43.76 26.33
CA GLY A 4 12.59 -42.71 25.51
C GLY A 4 12.26 -41.50 26.39
N ALA A 5 12.91 -40.37 26.11
CA ALA A 5 12.54 -39.10 26.72
C ALA A 5 11.25 -38.60 26.05
N ASP A 6 10.16 -38.59 26.83
CA ASP A 6 8.90 -37.96 26.46
C ASP A 6 9.08 -36.44 26.48
N HIS A 7 9.20 -35.85 25.30
CA HIS A 7 9.20 -34.39 25.13
C HIS A 7 7.77 -33.89 25.19
N GLY A 8 7.25 -33.71 26.41
CA GLY A 8 5.94 -33.10 26.66
C GLY A 8 5.84 -31.74 25.97
N ALA A 9 4.95 -31.65 24.98
CA ALA A 9 4.63 -30.38 24.34
C ALA A 9 4.03 -29.41 25.38
N PRO A 10 4.34 -28.11 25.32
CA PRO A 10 3.76 -27.15 26.25
C PRO A 10 2.24 -27.12 26.11
N GLU A 11 1.53 -27.28 27.23
CA GLU A 11 0.07 -27.16 27.27
C GLU A 11 -0.39 -25.79 26.77
N ALA A 12 -1.40 -25.77 25.91
CA ALA A 12 -1.97 -24.52 25.41
C ALA A 12 -2.60 -23.71 26.56
N PRO A 13 -2.42 -22.38 26.60
CA PRO A 13 -2.96 -21.54 27.67
C PRO A 13 -4.49 -21.60 27.70
N SER A 14 -5.05 -21.69 28.91
CA SER A 14 -6.50 -21.71 29.11
C SER A 14 -7.15 -20.38 28.71
N LEU A 15 -8.44 -20.42 28.36
CA LEU A 15 -9.22 -19.21 28.07
C LEU A 15 -9.21 -18.21 29.24
N ALA A 16 -9.13 -18.69 30.48
CA ALA A 16 -9.03 -17.86 31.67
C ALA A 16 -7.67 -17.14 31.75
N ALA A 17 -6.57 -17.83 31.45
CA ALA A 17 -5.24 -17.24 31.38
C ALA A 17 -5.16 -16.18 30.26
N LEU A 18 -5.76 -16.45 29.09
CA LEU A 18 -5.88 -15.48 28.01
C LEU A 18 -6.67 -14.24 28.45
N LYS A 19 -7.85 -14.40 29.04
CA LYS A 19 -8.66 -13.27 29.52
C LYS A 19 -7.93 -12.44 30.58
N ALA A 20 -7.22 -13.08 31.51
CA ALA A 20 -6.43 -12.40 32.52
C ALA A 20 -5.29 -11.58 31.88
N ALA A 21 -4.60 -12.12 30.87
CA ALA A 21 -3.56 -11.41 30.14
C ALA A 21 -4.07 -10.15 29.41
N PHE A 22 -5.35 -10.12 29.01
CA PHE A 22 -5.97 -8.94 28.37
C PHE A 22 -6.73 -8.02 29.34
N ALA A 23 -6.86 -8.37 30.62
CA ALA A 23 -7.68 -7.62 31.57
C ALA A 23 -7.17 -6.18 31.79
N ASP A 24 -5.84 -6.02 31.85
CA ASP A 24 -5.18 -4.73 32.08
C ASP A 24 -4.65 -4.08 30.78
N ALA A 25 -4.90 -4.70 29.63
CA ALA A 25 -4.46 -4.15 28.36
C ALA A 25 -5.24 -2.87 28.07
N PRO A 26 -4.57 -1.70 27.91
CA PRO A 26 -5.26 -0.47 27.55
C PRO A 26 -5.98 -0.68 26.22
N ARG A 27 -7.30 -0.45 26.22
CA ARG A 27 -8.08 -0.54 24.97
C ARG A 27 -7.57 0.52 24.00
N PRO A 28 -7.26 0.17 22.76
CA PRO A 28 -6.91 1.17 21.76
C PRO A 28 -8.09 2.12 21.59
N ASP A 29 -7.82 3.43 21.49
CA ASP A 29 -8.83 4.40 21.06
C ASP A 29 -9.20 4.05 19.61
N THR A 30 -10.44 3.64 19.38
CA THR A 30 -10.95 3.23 18.06
C THR A 30 -11.88 4.27 17.45
N ARG A 31 -12.04 5.44 18.07
CA ARG A 31 -12.89 6.50 17.51
C ARG A 31 -12.35 6.92 16.14
N PRO A 32 -13.19 7.17 15.14
CA PRO A 32 -12.72 7.74 13.88
C PRO A 32 -12.02 9.09 14.09
N LEU A 33 -11.11 9.45 13.17
CA LEU A 33 -10.63 10.82 13.10
C LEU A 33 -11.73 11.72 12.52
N SER A 34 -11.89 12.90 13.10
CA SER A 34 -12.65 14.00 12.50
C SER A 34 -11.99 14.49 11.21
N GLU A 35 -12.72 15.24 10.39
CA GLU A 35 -12.19 15.80 9.14
C GLU A 35 -11.00 16.75 9.37
N ALA A 36 -11.02 17.53 10.45
CA ALA A 36 -9.87 18.39 10.81
C ALA A 36 -8.63 17.55 11.17
N GLU A 37 -8.80 16.46 11.92
CA GLU A 37 -7.72 15.52 12.24
C GLU A 37 -7.21 14.80 10.97
N LYS A 38 -8.10 14.43 10.04
CA LYS A 38 -7.72 13.83 8.74
C LYS A 38 -6.92 14.81 7.88
N THR A 39 -7.32 16.07 7.82
CA THR A 39 -6.57 17.13 7.12
C THR A 39 -5.18 17.31 7.72
N ALA A 40 -5.08 17.45 9.05
CA ALA A 40 -3.79 17.56 9.73
C ALA A 40 -2.89 16.32 9.51
N LEU A 41 -3.49 15.12 9.48
CA LEU A 41 -2.79 13.89 9.15
C LEU A 41 -2.28 13.90 7.70
N ARG A 42 -3.11 14.31 6.73
CA ARG A 42 -2.73 14.44 5.32
C ARG A 42 -1.56 15.41 5.15
N ASP A 43 -1.61 16.57 5.79
CA ASP A 43 -0.53 17.56 5.74
C ASP A 43 0.78 17.02 6.33
N ARG A 44 0.69 16.32 7.46
CA ARG A 44 1.85 15.68 8.09
C ARG A 44 2.46 14.59 7.21
N LEU A 45 1.63 13.79 6.54
CA LEU A 45 2.08 12.74 5.62
C LEU A 45 2.70 13.27 4.32
N ASN A 46 2.22 14.42 3.83
CA ASN A 46 2.79 15.09 2.65
C ASN A 46 4.04 15.91 2.96
N SER A 47 4.22 16.35 4.21
CA SER A 47 5.42 17.07 4.65
C SER A 47 6.60 16.16 5.02
N ALA A 48 6.42 14.84 5.03
CA ALA A 48 7.45 13.89 5.40
C ALA A 48 8.55 13.82 4.33
N ARG A 49 9.82 13.84 4.77
CA ARG A 49 10.98 13.80 3.87
C ARG A 49 11.13 12.43 3.20
N PRO A 50 11.79 12.33 2.04
CA PRO A 50 12.18 11.04 1.46
C PRO A 50 12.93 10.17 2.48
N GLY A 51 12.56 8.89 2.58
CA GLY A 51 13.07 7.94 3.57
C GLY A 51 12.53 8.11 5.00
N GLN A 52 11.77 9.17 5.30
CA GLN A 52 11.22 9.38 6.64
C GLN A 52 10.03 8.47 6.93
N THR A 53 10.13 7.68 8.01
CA THR A 53 8.99 6.94 8.56
C THR A 53 8.14 7.85 9.45
N VAL A 54 6.85 7.98 9.13
CA VAL A 54 5.87 8.67 9.98
C VAL A 54 5.21 7.65 10.91
N LYS A 55 5.39 7.81 12.22
CA LYS A 55 4.68 6.98 13.21
C LYS A 55 3.21 7.40 13.27
N LEU A 56 2.34 6.41 13.14
CA LEU A 56 0.88 6.58 13.18
C LEU A 56 0.28 5.87 14.39
N THR A 57 -0.73 6.49 14.98
CA THR A 57 -1.60 5.82 15.94
C THR A 57 -2.55 4.84 15.23
N HIS A 58 -3.24 3.99 16.00
CA HIS A 58 -4.24 3.07 15.44
C HIS A 58 -5.36 3.79 14.66
N ARG A 59 -5.85 4.92 15.19
CA ARG A 59 -6.86 5.76 14.54
C ARG A 59 -6.34 6.35 13.24
N GLU A 60 -5.09 6.81 13.23
CA GLU A 60 -4.46 7.37 12.03
C GLU A 60 -4.18 6.31 10.98
N HIS A 61 -3.83 5.09 11.37
CA HIS A 61 -3.73 3.96 10.43
C HIS A 61 -5.06 3.68 9.74
N THR A 62 -6.16 3.68 10.50
CA THR A 62 -7.51 3.48 9.97
C THR A 62 -7.88 4.63 9.04
N ALA A 63 -7.70 5.88 9.48
CA ALA A 63 -7.98 7.07 8.69
C ALA A 63 -7.16 7.13 7.39
N ARG A 64 -5.90 6.71 7.40
CA ARG A 64 -5.06 6.63 6.19
C ARG A 64 -5.69 5.72 5.14
N THR A 65 -6.24 4.57 5.55
CA THR A 65 -6.92 3.64 4.65
C THR A 65 -8.24 4.22 4.13
N GLU A 66 -8.98 4.96 4.95
CA GLU A 66 -10.24 5.62 4.52
C GLU A 66 -10.01 6.75 3.51
N MET A 67 -8.89 7.48 3.62
CA MET A 67 -8.62 8.67 2.82
C MET A 67 -8.33 8.40 1.33
N GLY A 68 -8.02 7.17 0.94
CA GLY A 68 -7.64 6.85 -0.44
C GLY A 68 -6.31 7.51 -0.83
N ILE A 69 -6.31 8.32 -1.89
CA ILE A 69 -5.13 9.09 -2.31
C ILE A 69 -4.84 10.21 -1.27
N ILE A 70 -3.60 10.25 -0.82
CA ILE A 70 -3.11 11.22 0.17
C ILE A 70 -2.21 12.27 -0.49
N ARG A 71 -1.43 11.86 -1.50
CA ARG A 71 -0.59 12.77 -2.28
C ARG A 71 -1.42 13.88 -2.91
N THR A 72 -0.82 15.06 -3.01
CA THR A 72 -1.50 16.23 -3.55
C THR A 72 -1.77 16.03 -5.04
N ARG A 73 -2.78 16.72 -5.57
CA ARG A 73 -3.10 16.65 -7.00
C ARG A 73 -1.89 17.08 -7.83
N GLU A 74 -1.21 18.13 -7.40
CA GLU A 74 -0.05 18.70 -8.04
C GLU A 74 1.09 17.68 -8.14
N ASP A 75 1.38 16.96 -7.05
CA ASP A 75 2.42 15.91 -7.04
C ASP A 75 2.08 14.74 -7.96
N VAL A 76 0.81 14.31 -7.95
CA VAL A 76 0.34 13.19 -8.79
C VAL A 76 0.42 13.55 -10.27
N VAL A 77 -0.07 14.74 -10.64
CA VAL A 77 0.01 15.24 -12.03
C VAL A 77 1.47 15.38 -12.45
N SER A 78 2.33 15.98 -11.61
CA SER A 78 3.75 16.11 -11.90
C SER A 78 4.40 14.74 -12.15
N LEU A 79 4.03 13.70 -11.39
CA LEU A 79 4.60 12.36 -11.56
C LEU A 79 4.13 11.76 -12.88
N TYR A 80 2.84 11.89 -13.18
CA TYR A 80 2.26 11.41 -14.42
C TYR A 80 2.95 12.02 -15.64
N GLU A 81 3.11 13.35 -15.66
CA GLU A 81 3.79 14.08 -16.75
C GLU A 81 5.27 13.70 -16.87
N LEU A 82 5.99 13.63 -15.74
CA LEU A 82 7.41 13.24 -15.71
C LEU A 82 7.62 11.85 -16.31
N VAL A 83 6.88 10.86 -15.79
CA VAL A 83 6.97 9.49 -16.31
C VAL A 83 6.62 9.52 -17.79
N GLN A 84 5.51 10.14 -18.18
CA GLN A 84 5.05 10.19 -19.56
C GLN A 84 6.06 10.79 -20.54
N GLY A 85 6.81 11.82 -20.13
CA GLY A 85 7.87 12.43 -20.93
C GLY A 85 9.14 11.59 -21.06
N GLU A 86 9.41 10.71 -20.09
CA GLU A 86 10.64 9.90 -20.04
C GLU A 86 10.45 8.47 -20.58
N TYR A 87 9.35 7.79 -20.22
CA TYR A 87 9.17 6.37 -20.62
C TYR A 87 8.86 6.20 -22.11
N ARG A 88 8.34 7.23 -22.79
CA ARG A 88 8.05 7.21 -24.24
C ARG A 88 9.26 7.56 -25.11
N GLN A 89 10.42 7.83 -24.51
CA GLN A 89 11.61 8.14 -25.29
C GLN A 89 12.13 6.88 -25.99
N PRO A 90 12.56 6.96 -27.27
CA PRO A 90 13.06 5.80 -28.02
C PRO A 90 14.24 5.06 -27.38
N GLN A 91 14.92 5.71 -26.43
CA GLN A 91 16.12 5.22 -25.76
C GLN A 91 15.81 4.45 -24.46
N ALA A 92 14.55 4.42 -24.01
CA ALA A 92 14.20 3.80 -22.74
C ALA A 92 14.48 2.30 -22.77
N SER A 93 15.16 1.79 -21.73
CA SER A 93 15.37 0.34 -21.62
C SER A 93 14.02 -0.38 -21.50
N PRO A 94 13.89 -1.64 -21.97
CA PRO A 94 12.65 -2.40 -21.81
C PRO A 94 12.19 -2.51 -20.34
N VAL A 95 13.15 -2.60 -19.42
CA VAL A 95 12.90 -2.63 -17.97
C VAL A 95 12.27 -1.32 -17.49
N SER A 96 12.86 -0.18 -17.88
CA SER A 96 12.35 1.15 -17.53
C SER A 96 10.98 1.41 -18.16
N ALA A 97 10.75 0.94 -19.39
CA ALA A 97 9.47 1.07 -20.08
C ALA A 97 8.36 0.26 -19.39
N GLU A 98 8.63 -0.98 -18.98
CA GLU A 98 7.68 -1.79 -18.21
C GLU A 98 7.37 -1.15 -16.85
N PHE A 99 8.40 -0.71 -16.13
CA PHE A 99 8.26 -0.06 -14.83
C PHE A 99 7.41 1.23 -14.93
N GLY A 100 7.74 2.12 -15.87
CA GLY A 100 7.00 3.36 -16.10
C GLY A 100 5.55 3.12 -16.53
N ALA A 101 5.29 2.09 -17.34
CA ALA A 101 3.93 1.70 -17.68
C ALA A 101 3.11 1.23 -16.46
N GLY A 102 3.75 0.58 -15.48
CA GLY A 102 3.13 0.22 -14.22
C GLY A 102 2.74 1.44 -13.38
N ILE A 103 3.61 2.45 -13.33
CA ILE A 103 3.34 3.71 -12.63
C ILE A 103 2.11 4.41 -13.21
N LEU A 104 2.06 4.57 -14.53
CA LEU A 104 0.92 5.22 -15.17
C LEU A 104 -0.39 4.47 -14.96
N ALA A 105 -0.38 3.15 -15.14
CA ALA A 105 -1.57 2.34 -14.96
C ALA A 105 -2.11 2.43 -13.52
N ALA A 106 -1.22 2.49 -12.52
CA ALA A 106 -1.61 2.71 -11.13
C ALA A 106 -2.22 4.11 -10.90
N ILE A 107 -1.65 5.18 -11.48
CA ILE A 107 -2.21 6.54 -11.37
C ILE A 107 -3.58 6.61 -12.04
N GLU A 108 -3.69 6.09 -13.27
CA GLU A 108 -4.92 6.13 -14.05
C GLU A 108 -6.04 5.39 -13.32
N TRP A 109 -5.78 4.20 -12.81
CA TRP A 109 -6.77 3.46 -12.04
C TRP A 109 -7.09 4.13 -10.69
N ALA A 110 -6.08 4.53 -9.91
CA ALA A 110 -6.31 5.13 -8.59
C ALA A 110 -7.04 6.48 -8.64
N THR A 111 -6.89 7.24 -9.74
CA THR A 111 -7.61 8.50 -9.99
C THR A 111 -8.95 8.30 -10.69
N GLY A 112 -9.27 7.07 -11.08
CA GLY A 112 -10.49 6.69 -11.78
C GLY A 112 -10.40 6.76 -13.31
N VAL A 113 -9.38 7.32 -13.93
CA VAL A 113 -9.28 7.34 -15.40
C VAL A 113 -9.50 5.94 -16.01
N GLU A 114 -8.98 4.90 -15.36
CA GLU A 114 -9.26 3.50 -15.69
C GLU A 114 -10.15 2.84 -14.63
N ALA A 115 -11.12 2.04 -15.08
CA ALA A 115 -12.07 1.35 -14.19
C ALA A 115 -11.55 0.02 -13.64
N ILE A 116 -10.55 -0.57 -14.31
CA ILE A 116 -10.06 -1.93 -14.04
C ILE A 116 -8.67 -1.88 -13.39
N GLY A 117 -8.49 -2.65 -12.32
CA GLY A 117 -7.22 -2.78 -11.60
C GLY A 117 -6.11 -3.34 -12.50
N PRO A 118 -4.92 -2.72 -12.53
CA PRO A 118 -3.85 -3.07 -13.46
C PRO A 118 -3.20 -4.45 -13.23
N ILE A 119 -3.40 -5.05 -12.06
CA ILE A 119 -2.82 -6.34 -11.64
C ILE A 119 -3.92 -7.37 -11.39
N THR A 120 -4.97 -6.99 -10.66
CA THR A 120 -6.07 -7.94 -10.35
C THR A 120 -7.01 -8.13 -11.53
N GLY A 121 -7.14 -7.14 -12.41
CA GLY A 121 -8.16 -7.12 -13.45
C GLY A 121 -9.57 -6.93 -12.91
N GLU A 122 -9.72 -6.57 -11.63
CA GLU A 122 -11.03 -6.35 -10.99
C GLU A 122 -11.53 -4.92 -11.26
N ALA A 123 -12.84 -4.77 -11.44
CA ALA A 123 -13.44 -3.45 -11.55
C ALA A 123 -13.46 -2.76 -10.18
N ALA A 124 -13.24 -1.44 -10.18
CA ALA A 124 -13.43 -0.63 -8.98
C ALA A 124 -14.89 -0.72 -8.50
N GLU A 125 -15.11 -0.86 -7.19
CA GLU A 125 -16.47 -0.97 -6.61
C GLU A 125 -17.13 0.41 -6.54
N GLN A 126 -16.29 1.43 -6.44
CA GLN A 126 -16.65 2.83 -6.43
C GLN A 126 -15.59 3.63 -7.19
N PHE A 127 -15.94 4.86 -7.52
CA PHE A 127 -15.12 5.71 -8.37
C PHE A 127 -14.84 7.06 -7.70
N PRO A 128 -13.58 7.39 -7.38
CA PRO A 128 -12.36 6.57 -7.50
C PRO A 128 -12.35 5.34 -6.54
N PRO A 129 -11.45 4.35 -6.75
CA PRO A 129 -11.33 3.17 -5.89
C PRO A 129 -11.14 3.54 -4.42
N SER A 130 -11.71 2.74 -3.51
CA SER A 130 -11.52 2.95 -2.08
C SER A 130 -10.09 2.66 -1.66
N GLY A 131 -9.60 3.21 -0.54
CA GLY A 131 -8.26 2.89 -0.06
C GLY A 131 -8.06 1.42 0.31
N ALA A 132 -9.14 0.68 0.59
CA ALA A 132 -9.11 -0.78 0.74
C ALA A 132 -8.83 -1.47 -0.61
N GLN A 133 -9.45 -1.01 -1.70
CA GLN A 133 -9.17 -1.50 -3.05
C GLN A 133 -7.74 -1.16 -3.48
N LEU A 134 -7.29 0.08 -3.25
CA LEU A 134 -5.90 0.47 -3.52
C LEU A 134 -4.91 -0.43 -2.78
N TYR A 135 -5.20 -0.79 -1.52
CA TYR A 135 -4.35 -1.70 -0.77
C TYR A 135 -4.40 -3.13 -1.31
N HIS A 136 -5.58 -3.63 -1.68
CA HIS A 136 -5.73 -4.96 -2.28
C HIS A 136 -4.89 -5.08 -3.56
N GLU A 137 -4.97 -4.07 -4.41
CA GLU A 137 -4.19 -3.99 -5.65
C GLU A 137 -2.69 -3.91 -5.37
N GLN A 138 -2.27 -3.13 -4.36
CA GLN A 138 -0.88 -3.05 -3.94
C GLN A 138 -0.34 -4.43 -3.51
N VAL A 139 -1.10 -5.19 -2.71
CA VAL A 139 -0.71 -6.55 -2.29
C VAL A 139 -0.63 -7.48 -3.49
N ALA A 140 -1.58 -7.40 -4.41
CA ALA A 140 -1.55 -8.17 -5.65
C ALA A 140 -0.30 -7.87 -6.49
N ALA A 141 0.09 -6.59 -6.58
CA ALA A 141 1.29 -6.14 -7.28
C ALA A 141 2.57 -6.69 -6.62
N LEU A 142 2.65 -6.64 -5.28
CA LEU A 142 3.75 -7.22 -4.53
C LEU A 142 3.87 -8.73 -4.77
N ASP A 143 2.76 -9.47 -4.77
CA ASP A 143 2.76 -10.90 -5.04
C ASP A 143 3.30 -11.23 -6.45
N VAL A 144 3.03 -10.39 -7.45
CA VAL A 144 3.60 -10.55 -8.80
C VAL A 144 5.10 -10.22 -8.80
N ALA A 145 5.51 -9.14 -8.13
CA ALA A 145 6.92 -8.74 -8.02
C ALA A 145 7.77 -9.84 -7.34
N GLU A 146 7.23 -10.47 -6.30
CA GLU A 146 7.87 -11.57 -5.56
C GLU A 146 7.67 -12.95 -6.21
N ARG A 147 7.05 -13.02 -7.40
CA ARG A 147 6.77 -14.27 -8.14
C ARG A 147 5.87 -15.25 -7.39
N ARG A 148 5.08 -14.76 -6.44
CA ARG A 148 4.01 -15.50 -5.75
C ARG A 148 2.71 -15.57 -6.58
N ARG A 149 2.53 -14.66 -7.54
CA ARG A 149 1.43 -14.62 -8.52
C ARG A 149 1.98 -14.46 -9.95
N GLN A 150 1.34 -15.12 -10.91
CA GLN A 150 1.60 -14.88 -12.34
C GLN A 150 0.75 -13.73 -12.87
N HIS A 151 1.31 -12.94 -13.77
CA HIS A 151 0.61 -11.85 -14.44
C HIS A 151 1.11 -11.73 -15.88
N ALA A 152 0.25 -11.31 -16.81
CA ALA A 152 0.59 -11.21 -18.22
C ALA A 152 1.67 -10.14 -18.47
N ARG A 153 1.72 -9.11 -17.62
CA ARG A 153 2.78 -8.10 -17.59
C ARG A 153 3.92 -8.58 -16.68
N GLY A 154 5.16 -8.27 -17.06
CA GLY A 154 6.37 -8.68 -16.32
C GLY A 154 6.50 -8.09 -14.91
N GLN A 155 7.52 -8.54 -14.17
CA GLN A 155 7.78 -8.13 -12.78
C GLN A 155 7.97 -6.62 -12.63
N ASN A 156 8.65 -5.96 -13.57
CA ASN A 156 8.93 -4.52 -13.45
C ASN A 156 7.65 -3.68 -13.51
N PHE A 157 6.67 -4.11 -14.32
CA PHE A 157 5.35 -3.47 -14.34
C PHE A 157 4.68 -3.55 -12.97
N ALA A 158 4.70 -4.73 -12.34
CA ALA A 158 4.12 -4.90 -11.02
C ALA A 158 4.84 -4.08 -9.94
N VAL A 159 6.17 -3.98 -9.99
CA VAL A 159 6.95 -3.10 -9.10
C VAL A 159 6.55 -1.64 -9.29
N GLY A 160 6.30 -1.21 -10.54
CA GLY A 160 5.80 0.14 -10.84
C GLY A 160 4.44 0.41 -10.21
N VAL A 161 3.51 -0.55 -10.31
CA VAL A 161 2.18 -0.44 -9.69
C VAL A 161 2.28 -0.39 -8.17
N GLU A 162 3.01 -1.34 -7.57
CA GLU A 162 3.17 -1.48 -6.12
C GLU A 162 3.72 -0.20 -5.49
N HIS A 163 4.86 0.27 -6.01
CA HIS A 163 5.56 1.42 -5.48
C HIS A 163 4.71 2.70 -5.62
N THR A 164 3.99 2.83 -6.74
CA THR A 164 3.09 3.97 -6.97
C THR A 164 1.92 3.99 -6.01
N LEU A 165 1.26 2.85 -5.77
CA LEU A 165 0.16 2.77 -4.81
C LEU A 165 0.63 3.02 -3.37
N MET A 166 1.82 2.54 -3.00
CA MET A 166 2.45 2.90 -1.72
C MET A 166 2.68 4.40 -1.61
N TRP A 167 3.18 5.04 -2.67
CA TRP A 167 3.48 6.46 -2.66
C TRP A 167 2.20 7.31 -2.61
N LEU A 168 1.20 7.00 -3.44
CA LEU A 168 -0.11 7.67 -3.49
C LEU A 168 -0.82 7.67 -2.12
N THR A 169 -0.71 6.55 -1.40
CA THR A 169 -1.33 6.36 -0.06
C THR A 169 -0.40 6.73 1.10
N ALA A 170 0.71 7.42 0.82
CA ALA A 170 1.71 7.88 1.79
C ALA A 170 2.21 6.77 2.74
N ARG A 171 2.40 5.56 2.21
CA ARG A 171 3.09 4.44 2.88
C ARG A 171 4.59 4.46 2.66
N THR A 172 5.03 5.07 1.56
CA THR A 172 6.40 5.48 1.32
C THR A 172 6.44 6.98 0.98
N THR A 173 7.53 7.64 1.36
CA THR A 173 7.84 9.01 0.95
C THR A 173 8.73 9.06 -0.30
N GLU A 174 9.26 7.91 -0.74
CA GLU A 174 10.02 7.80 -1.97
C GLU A 174 9.08 7.83 -3.16
N ARG A 175 9.38 8.72 -4.11
CA ARG A 175 8.65 8.81 -5.36
C ARG A 175 9.07 7.64 -6.25
N PRO A 176 8.14 6.99 -6.98
CA PRO A 176 8.49 5.82 -7.78
C PRO A 176 9.34 6.15 -9.02
N TRP A 177 9.55 7.43 -9.35
CA TRP A 177 10.32 7.86 -10.50
C TRP A 177 11.01 9.21 -10.24
N GLY A 178 12.22 9.39 -10.80
CA GLY A 178 13.11 10.52 -10.54
C GLY A 178 14.09 10.27 -9.39
#